data_AF-A0A328S5N0-F1
#
_entry.id   AF-A0A328S5N0-F1
#
_cell.length_a   1.000
_cell.length_b   1.000
_cell.length_c   1.000
_cell.angle_alpha   90.00
_cell.angle_beta   90.00
_cell.angle_gamma   90.00
#
_symmetry.space_group_name_H-M   'P 1'
#
loop_
_entity.id
_entity.type
_entity.pdbx_description
1 polymer ?
#
loop_
_entity_poly.entity_id
_entity_poly.type
_entity_poly.pdbx_seq_one_letter_code
_entity_poly.pdbx_strand_id
1 'polypeptide(L)' 'MSKGLDDMMMKVFPDAMNNRRQGKCPFCGKLINPDEEFRDQLSVKEYHISGLCQKCQDEVFKEPTEEY' A
#
# COMPACT_ATOMS: atom_id res chain seq x y z
N MET A 1 -16.63 -0.80 5.70
CA MET A 1 -15.75 -1.06 6.85
C MET A 1 -16.50 -0.65 8.12
N SER A 2 -16.24 -1.33 9.25
CA SER A 2 -16.93 -1.04 10.52
C SER A 2 -16.56 0.38 10.97
N LYS A 3 -17.56 1.25 11.19
CA LYS A 3 -17.36 2.67 11.55
C LYS A 3 -16.36 2.87 12.70
N GLY A 4 -16.29 1.94 13.64
CA GLY A 4 -15.35 2.02 14.78
C GLY A 4 -13.89 1.76 14.42
N LEU A 5 -13.62 0.84 13.48
CA LEU A 5 -12.25 0.53 13.06
C LEU A 5 -11.65 1.68 12.24
N ASP A 6 -12.46 2.29 11.37
CA ASP A 6 -12.03 3.43 10.55
C ASP A 6 -11.72 4.67 11.41
N ASP A 7 -12.56 4.96 12.41
CA ASP A 7 -12.34 6.06 13.36
C ASP A 7 -11.06 5.85 14.19
N MET A 8 -10.82 4.62 14.64
CA MET A 8 -9.60 4.27 15.37
C MET A 8 -8.35 4.44 14.48
N MET A 9 -8.38 3.94 13.25
CA MET A 9 -7.23 4.08 12.34
C MET A 9 -6.93 5.53 11.98
N MET A 10 -7.95 6.38 11.82
CA MET A 10 -7.77 7.81 11.60
C MET A 10 -7.09 8.52 12.79
N LYS A 11 -7.31 8.05 14.02
CA LYS A 11 -6.68 8.62 15.22
C LYS A 11 -5.26 8.13 15.46
N VAL A 12 -5.00 6.85 15.20
CA VAL A 12 -3.69 6.23 15.47
C VAL A 12 -2.70 6.47 14.32
N PHE A 13 -3.17 6.47 13.06
CA PHE A 13 -2.34 6.61 11.88
C PHE A 13 -2.90 7.68 10.90
N PRO A 14 -2.99 8.95 11.32
CA PRO A 14 -3.64 9.99 10.54
C PRO A 14 -2.97 10.22 9.17
N ASP A 15 -1.63 10.27 9.13
CA ASP A 15 -0.89 10.54 7.89
C ASP A 15 -1.01 9.43 6.87
N ALA A 16 -0.91 8.16 7.31
CA ALA A 16 -1.07 7.01 6.44
C ALA A 16 -2.48 6.98 5.80
N MET A 17 -3.50 7.25 6.60
CA MET A 17 -4.89 7.31 6.12
C MET A 17 -5.13 8.49 5.18
N ASN A 18 -4.56 9.66 5.47
CA ASN A 18 -4.65 10.82 4.61
C ASN A 18 -3.93 10.61 3.27
N ASN A 19 -2.74 10.00 3.30
CA ASN A 19 -2.01 9.62 2.09
C ASN A 19 -2.86 8.71 1.21
N ARG A 20 -3.46 7.65 1.79
CA ARG A 20 -4.32 6.73 1.04
C ARG A 20 -5.50 7.45 0.39
N ARG A 21 -6.14 8.39 1.10
CA ARG A 21 -7.25 9.20 0.55
C ARG A 21 -6.84 10.12 -0.60
N GLN A 22 -5.58 10.52 -0.64
CA GLN A 22 -5.01 11.37 -1.69
C GLN A 22 -4.38 10.57 -2.85
N GLY A 23 -4.54 9.23 -2.87
CA GLY A 23 -3.88 8.38 -3.87
C GLY A 23 -2.36 8.29 -3.68
N LYS A 24 -1.86 8.58 -2.48
CA LYS A 24 -0.45 8.48 -2.11
C LYS A 24 -0.19 7.19 -1.34
N CYS A 25 1.01 6.65 -1.51
CA CYS A 25 1.50 5.52 -0.73
C CYS A 25 1.51 5.87 0.77
N PRO A 26 0.89 5.05 1.64
CA PRO A 26 0.85 5.32 3.07
C PRO A 26 2.23 5.19 3.75
N PHE A 27 3.21 4.54 3.11
CA PHE A 27 4.56 4.37 3.66
C PHE A 27 5.51 5.51 3.25
N CYS A 28 5.56 5.84 1.97
CA CYS A 28 6.52 6.83 1.45
C CYS A 28 5.91 8.17 1.06
N GLY A 29 4.58 8.32 1.10
CA GLY A 29 3.86 9.57 0.81
C GLY A 29 3.85 10.00 -0.66
N LYS A 30 4.44 9.22 -1.58
CA LYS A 30 4.46 9.52 -3.02
C LYS A 30 3.12 9.20 -3.67
N LEU A 31 2.73 9.99 -4.66
CA LEU A 31 1.59 9.67 -5.53
C LEU A 31 1.84 8.33 -6.23
N ILE A 32 0.81 7.49 -6.28
CA ILE A 32 0.83 6.21 -6.99
C ILE A 32 0.22 6.44 -8.36
N ASN A 33 0.88 5.98 -9.43
CA ASN A 33 0.25 5.85 -10.75
C ASN A 33 -0.15 4.38 -10.99
N PRO A 34 -1.41 3.99 -10.77
CA PRO A 34 -1.81 2.59 -10.87
C PRO A 34 -1.71 2.01 -12.27
N ASP A 35 -1.71 2.85 -13.30
CA ASP A 35 -1.70 2.42 -14.70
C ASP A 35 -0.28 2.11 -15.21
N GLU A 36 0.76 2.60 -14.53
CA GLU A 36 2.15 2.55 -15.02
C GLU A 36 3.16 2.00 -13.99
N GLU A 37 2.87 2.05 -12.69
CA GLU A 37 3.86 1.77 -11.65
C GLU A 37 3.98 0.29 -11.28
N PHE A 38 2.96 -0.52 -11.57
CA PHE A 38 2.95 -1.94 -11.20
C PHE A 38 3.56 -2.83 -12.29
N ARG A 39 4.49 -3.71 -11.89
CA ARG A 39 5.22 -4.57 -12.84
C ARG A 39 4.40 -5.76 -13.34
N ASP A 40 3.44 -6.23 -12.53
CA ASP A 40 2.68 -7.44 -12.81
C ASP A 40 1.32 -7.45 -12.07
N GLN A 41 0.47 -8.43 -12.40
CA GLN A 41 -0.86 -8.56 -11.82
C GLN A 41 -0.84 -8.94 -10.33
N LEU A 42 0.22 -9.57 -9.83
CA LEU A 42 0.37 -9.87 -8.41
C LEU A 42 0.56 -8.57 -7.64
N SER A 43 1.43 -7.67 -8.10
CA SER A 43 1.65 -6.35 -7.49
C SER A 43 0.40 -5.46 -7.53
N VAL A 44 -0.44 -5.58 -8.57
CA VAL A 44 -1.76 -4.91 -8.59
C VAL A 44 -2.69 -5.47 -7.51
N LYS A 45 -2.72 -6.79 -7.31
CA LYS A 45 -3.51 -7.41 -6.25
C LYS A 45 -3.02 -6.99 -4.87
N GLU A 46 -1.70 -6.98 -4.66
CA GLU A 46 -1.05 -6.53 -3.43
C GLU A 46 -1.33 -5.06 -3.14
N TYR A 47 -1.38 -4.20 -4.16
CA TYR A 47 -1.81 -2.82 -4.03
C TYR A 47 -3.26 -2.71 -3.52
N HIS A 48 -4.19 -3.51 -4.05
CA HIS A 48 -5.58 -3.47 -3.59
C HIS A 48 -5.75 -3.93 -2.13
N ILE A 49 -4.83 -4.77 -1.63
CA ILE A 49 -4.81 -5.22 -0.24
C ILE A 49 -4.13 -4.17 0.66
N SER A 50 -2.93 -3.74 0.30
CA SER A 50 -2.04 -2.95 1.17
C SER A 50 -2.14 -1.44 0.96
N GLY A 51 -2.46 -1.00 -0.25
CA GLY A 51 -2.38 0.39 -0.70
C GLY A 51 -0.95 0.89 -0.95
N LEU A 52 0.05 0.00 -1.00
CA LEU A 52 1.46 0.38 -1.19
C LEU A 52 1.82 0.55 -2.66
N CYS A 53 2.73 1.47 -2.96
CA CYS A 53 3.34 1.59 -4.28
C CYS A 53 4.31 0.44 -4.57
N GLN A 54 4.62 0.15 -5.83
CA GLN A 54 5.48 -0.98 -6.23
C GLN A 54 6.81 -0.99 -5.47
N LYS A 55 7.48 0.17 -5.38
CA LYS A 55 8.77 0.27 -4.67
C LYS A 55 8.68 -0.16 -3.20
N CYS A 56 7.62 0.25 -2.50
CA CYS A 56 7.42 -0.14 -1.11
C CYS A 56 6.96 -1.60 -0.99
N GLN A 57 6.20 -2.11 -1.96
CA GLN A 57 5.87 -3.54 -2.03
C GLN A 57 7.14 -4.38 -2.12
N ASP A 58 8.11 -3.99 -2.95
CA ASP A 58 9.37 -4.74 -3.15
C ASP A 58 10.23 -4.84 -1.89
N GLU A 59 10.09 -3.88 -0.98
CA GLU A 59 10.77 -3.89 0.32
C GLU A 59 10.05 -4.77 1.34
N VAL A 60 8.71 -4.81 1.30
CA VAL A 60 7.85 -5.50 2.27
C VAL A 60 7.59 -6.96 1.90
N PHE A 61 7.33 -7.24 0.62
CA PHE A 61 6.91 -8.52 0.07
C PHE A 61 8.02 -9.24 -0.68
N LYS A 62 9.29 -9.13 -0.23
CA LYS A 62 10.39 -9.89 -0.82
C LYS A 62 10.02 -11.37 -0.87
N GLU A 63 9.97 -11.93 -2.07
CA GLU A 63 9.74 -13.36 -2.23
C GLU A 63 10.86 -14.12 -1.52
N PRO A 64 10.54 -15.15 -0.71
CA PRO A 64 11.56 -16.05 -0.23
C PRO A 64 12.22 -16.67 -1.47
N THR A 65 13.52 -16.41 -1.66
CA THR A 65 14.28 -17.15 -2.67
C THR A 65 14.23 -18.61 -2.29
N GLU A 66 13.70 -19.48 -3.15
CA GLU A 66 13.79 -20.92 -2.95
C GLU A 66 15.26 -21.33 -3.03
N GLU A 67 15.92 -21.40 -1.88
CA GLU A 67 17.18 -22.09 -1.71
C GLU A 67 16.88 -23.60 -1.75
N TYR A 68 17.19 -24.23 -2.88
CA TYR A 68 17.23 -25.69 -3.06
C TYR A 68 18.60 -26.25 -2.72
#